data_AF-A0A958LA33-F1
#
_entry.id   AF-A0A958LA33-F1
#
_cell.length_a   1.000
_cell.length_b   1.000
_cell.length_c   1.000
_cell.angle_alpha   90.00
_cell.angle_beta   90.00
_cell.angle_gamma   90.00
#
_symmetry.space_group_name_H-M   'P 1'
#
loop_
_entity.id
_entity.type
_entity.pdbx_description
1 polymer ?
#
loop_
_entity_poly.entity_id
_entity_poly.type
_entity_poly.pdbx_seq_one_letter_code
_entity_poly.pdbx_strand_id
1 'polypeptide(L)'
;MRICFFICFLFSSGLMANPDLAKPVNPEQAFVKGINAYQQGEYAKASGFFKAAAVSEPHNEVVFYNWGLAEMNLENWGWSVALLRKALALSPSFKEARRALKYVTEKLPNPIANYSPEGLGAFRSQFLTKVSWHLLLLSCLLLLLFSGLTLIKYFGRRKKAFAEEEPLPAFPVLGSLSSILFIVLLFCLGLKSLDLFESHATLVVEMAQLHTGPSTDDTILFEVFAGQDLILAQKHKDWLQVRIPGGVTGWLPANVLFLTSERRL
;
A
#
# COMPACT_ATOMS: atom_id res chain seq x y z
N MET A 1 43.23 27.03 15.71
CA MET A 1 42.02 27.04 16.56
C MET A 1 40.90 26.35 15.77
N ARG A 2 40.49 25.08 15.92
CA ARG A 2 40.68 23.96 16.86
C ARG A 2 40.72 22.66 16.01
N ILE A 3 41.89 22.05 15.82
CA ILE A 3 42.26 20.67 16.19
C ILE A 3 41.14 19.83 16.84
N CYS A 4 40.80 18.68 16.22
CA CYS A 4 40.46 17.45 16.93
C CYS A 4 40.69 16.23 16.02
N PHE A 5 41.79 15.52 16.31
CA PHE A 5 42.12 14.18 15.86
C PHE A 5 41.07 13.18 16.35
N PHE A 6 40.68 12.21 15.52
CA PHE A 6 40.19 10.92 16.01
C PHE A 6 41.16 9.83 15.55
N ILE A 7 41.91 9.34 16.52
CA ILE A 7 42.92 8.29 16.44
C ILE A 7 42.21 6.94 16.50
N CYS A 8 42.56 6.06 15.57
CA CYS A 8 42.26 4.64 15.60
C CYS A 8 42.84 4.01 16.88
N PHE A 9 41.99 3.48 17.75
CA PHE A 9 42.41 2.58 18.82
C PHE A 9 42.10 1.14 18.42
N LEU A 10 43.14 0.43 18.01
CA LEU A 10 43.21 -1.03 18.03
C LEU A 10 43.23 -1.46 19.50
N PHE A 11 42.14 -2.03 20.00
CA PHE A 11 42.17 -2.82 21.23
C PHE A 11 41.96 -4.29 20.87
N SER A 12 43.07 -5.01 20.86
CA SER A 12 43.14 -6.46 20.92
C SER A 12 42.99 -6.88 22.38
N SER A 13 41.96 -7.66 22.70
CA SER A 13 42.03 -8.72 23.72
C SER A 13 40.75 -9.55 23.66
N GLY A 14 40.92 -10.85 23.46
CA GLY A 14 39.83 -11.79 23.24
C GLY A 14 38.87 -11.92 24.40
N LEU A 15 37.59 -12.01 24.05
CA LEU A 15 36.61 -12.77 24.80
C LEU A 15 36.11 -13.87 23.87
N MET A 16 36.16 -15.11 24.33
CA MET A 16 35.63 -16.27 23.61
C MET A 16 34.14 -16.04 23.32
N ALA A 17 33.84 -15.68 22.07
CA ALA A 17 32.48 -15.64 21.57
C ALA A 17 32.07 -17.06 21.17
N ASN A 18 31.09 -17.57 21.89
CA ASN A 18 30.37 -18.81 21.65
C ASN A 18 29.95 -18.93 20.16
N PRO A 19 30.26 -20.02 19.43
CA PRO A 19 30.04 -20.10 17.98
C PRO A 19 28.57 -20.27 17.56
N ASP A 20 27.60 -20.27 18.48
CA ASP A 20 26.17 -20.41 18.18
C ASP A 20 25.38 -19.09 18.13
N LEU A 21 26.07 -17.93 18.03
CA LEU A 21 25.41 -16.69 17.65
C LEU A 21 25.10 -16.73 16.16
N ALA A 22 23.85 -17.13 15.87
CA ALA A 22 23.19 -17.17 14.58
C ALA A 22 23.77 -16.15 13.60
N LYS A 23 24.57 -16.64 12.65
CA LYS A 23 25.04 -15.86 11.50
C LYS A 23 23.81 -15.17 10.89
N PRO A 24 23.84 -13.86 10.60
CA PRO A 24 22.75 -13.23 9.85
C PRO A 24 22.60 -14.03 8.56
N VAL A 25 21.46 -14.70 8.42
CA VAL A 25 21.16 -15.49 7.22
C VAL A 25 21.21 -14.50 6.08
N ASN A 26 22.14 -14.71 5.14
CA ASN A 26 22.21 -13.88 3.95
C ASN A 26 20.82 -13.88 3.27
N PRO A 27 20.21 -12.72 3.00
CA PRO A 27 18.84 -12.59 2.47
C PRO A 27 18.55 -13.52 1.28
N GLU A 28 19.47 -13.55 0.31
CA GLU A 28 19.40 -14.39 -0.88
C GLU A 28 19.45 -15.88 -0.50
N GLN A 29 20.22 -16.24 0.53
CA GLN A 29 20.26 -17.61 1.04
C GLN A 29 18.98 -18.00 1.79
N ALA A 30 18.30 -17.07 2.46
CA ALA A 30 17.02 -17.34 3.13
C ALA A 30 15.94 -17.65 2.08
N PHE A 31 15.84 -16.82 1.05
CA PHE A 31 14.85 -17.03 -0.01
C PHE A 31 15.08 -18.37 -0.75
N VAL A 32 16.31 -18.68 -1.15
CA VAL A 32 16.64 -19.95 -1.82
C VAL A 32 16.35 -21.16 -0.92
N LYS A 33 16.69 -21.10 0.38
CA LYS A 33 16.32 -22.16 1.34
C LYS A 33 14.82 -22.33 1.44
N GLY A 34 14.06 -21.24 1.44
CA GLY A 34 12.60 -21.26 1.42
C GLY A 34 12.05 -21.97 0.19
N ILE A 35 12.56 -21.66 -1.01
CA ILE A 35 12.18 -22.34 -2.25
C ILE A 35 12.49 -23.84 -2.20
N ASN A 36 13.68 -24.22 -1.75
CA ASN A 36 14.06 -25.63 -1.63
C ASN A 36 13.18 -26.40 -0.64
N ALA A 37 12.93 -25.82 0.54
CA ALA A 37 12.02 -26.41 1.53
C ALA A 37 10.58 -26.53 0.98
N TYR A 38 10.11 -25.52 0.25
CA TYR A 38 8.78 -25.54 -0.38
C TYR A 38 8.68 -26.67 -1.42
N GLN A 39 9.70 -26.83 -2.28
CA GLN A 39 9.74 -27.90 -3.29
C GLN A 39 9.78 -29.30 -2.66
N GLN A 40 10.34 -29.42 -1.45
CA GLN A 40 10.36 -30.66 -0.68
C GLN A 40 9.05 -30.91 0.10
N GLY A 41 8.05 -30.02 0.00
CA GLY A 41 6.80 -30.09 0.75
C GLY A 41 6.93 -29.68 2.22
N GLU A 42 8.08 -29.17 2.64
CA GLU A 42 8.35 -28.74 4.01
C GLU A 42 7.83 -27.30 4.26
N TYR A 43 6.52 -27.09 4.07
CA TYR A 43 5.92 -25.75 4.04
C TYR A 43 6.13 -24.92 5.30
N ALA A 44 6.13 -25.54 6.49
CA ALA A 44 6.40 -24.84 7.75
C ALA A 44 7.82 -24.27 7.81
N LYS A 45 8.82 -25.05 7.34
CA LYS A 45 10.21 -24.56 7.25
C LYS A 45 10.34 -23.50 6.16
N ALA A 46 9.66 -23.70 5.02
CA ALA A 46 9.63 -22.72 3.94
C ALA A 46 9.09 -21.37 4.42
N SER A 47 7.96 -21.36 5.16
CA SER A 47 7.40 -20.17 5.81
C SER A 47 8.42 -19.47 6.71
N GLY A 48 9.11 -20.22 7.58
CA GLY A 48 10.17 -19.66 8.43
C GLY A 48 11.30 -18.99 7.64
N PHE A 49 11.76 -19.61 6.55
CA PHE A 49 12.79 -19.04 5.68
C PHE A 49 12.29 -17.82 4.89
N PHE A 50 11.07 -17.84 4.37
CA PHE A 50 10.50 -16.69 3.66
C PHE A 50 10.24 -15.52 4.61
N LYS A 51 9.78 -15.78 5.84
CA LYS A 51 9.66 -14.75 6.88
C LYS A 51 11.00 -14.09 7.17
N ALA A 52 12.09 -14.86 7.23
CA ALA A 52 13.43 -14.32 7.38
C ALA A 52 13.86 -13.48 6.16
N ALA A 53 13.59 -13.95 4.94
CA ALA A 53 13.86 -13.20 3.71
C ALA A 53 13.07 -11.88 3.63
N ALA A 54 11.82 -11.87 4.12
CA ALA A 54 10.96 -10.68 4.10
C ALA A 54 11.48 -9.54 4.99
N VAL A 55 12.24 -9.85 6.05
CA VAL A 55 12.88 -8.83 6.90
C VAL A 55 13.96 -8.07 6.13
N SER A 56 14.74 -8.78 5.31
CA SER A 56 15.82 -8.20 4.53
C SER A 56 15.41 -7.65 3.18
N GLU A 57 14.34 -8.19 2.59
CA GLU A 57 13.81 -7.78 1.28
C GLU A 57 12.35 -7.32 1.40
N PRO A 58 12.06 -6.27 2.22
CA PRO A 58 10.68 -5.85 2.52
C PRO A 58 9.90 -5.30 1.31
N HIS A 59 10.58 -5.05 0.19
CA HIS A 59 10.02 -4.55 -1.05
C HIS A 59 10.02 -5.58 -2.19
N ASN A 60 10.41 -6.84 -1.93
CA ASN A 60 10.39 -7.90 -2.93
C ASN A 60 9.05 -8.65 -2.90
N GLU A 61 8.20 -8.40 -3.89
CA GLU A 61 6.88 -9.02 -4.02
C GLU A 61 6.94 -10.55 -4.13
N VAL A 62 8.03 -11.09 -4.68
CA VAL A 62 8.21 -12.53 -4.91
C VAL A 62 8.40 -13.26 -3.58
N VAL A 63 9.06 -12.63 -2.60
CA VAL A 63 9.21 -13.20 -1.26
C VAL A 63 7.85 -13.34 -0.58
N PHE A 64 7.02 -12.28 -0.60
CA PHE A 64 5.68 -12.32 -0.01
C PHE A 64 4.74 -13.27 -0.75
N TYR A 65 4.84 -13.35 -2.08
CA TYR A 65 4.06 -14.31 -2.86
C TYR A 65 4.38 -15.76 -2.46
N ASN A 66 5.66 -16.14 -2.43
CA ASN A 66 6.06 -17.51 -2.06
C ASN A 66 5.76 -17.82 -0.59
N TRP A 67 5.91 -16.84 0.31
CA TRP A 67 5.46 -16.99 1.69
C TRP A 67 3.95 -17.25 1.75
N GLY A 68 3.16 -16.46 1.02
CA GLY A 68 1.70 -16.64 0.93
C GLY A 68 1.30 -18.01 0.39
N LEU A 69 2.06 -18.56 -0.57
CA LEU A 69 1.86 -19.93 -1.04
C LEU A 69 2.20 -20.99 0.02
N ALA A 70 3.27 -20.79 0.81
CA ALA A 70 3.60 -21.69 1.90
C ALA A 70 2.48 -21.73 2.95
N GLU A 71 1.98 -20.55 3.35
CA GLU A 71 0.84 -20.43 4.28
C GLU A 71 -0.44 -21.02 3.70
N MET A 72 -0.66 -20.92 2.38
CA MET A 72 -1.78 -21.56 1.71
C MET A 72 -1.74 -23.09 1.83
N ASN A 73 -0.57 -23.71 1.70
CA ASN A 73 -0.43 -25.17 1.85
C ASN A 73 -0.51 -25.63 3.31
N LEU A 74 -0.28 -24.72 4.25
CA LEU A 74 -0.50 -24.93 5.68
C LEU A 74 -1.96 -24.66 6.11
N GLU A 75 -2.83 -24.28 5.17
CA GLU A 75 -4.22 -23.87 5.43
C GLU A 75 -4.35 -22.64 6.36
N ASN A 76 -3.28 -21.86 6.49
CA ASN A 76 -3.28 -20.59 7.21
C ASN A 76 -3.85 -19.49 6.30
N TRP A 77 -5.15 -19.59 6.00
CA TRP A 77 -5.82 -18.77 4.98
C TRP A 77 -5.67 -17.27 5.22
N GLY A 78 -5.82 -16.80 6.48
CA GLY A 78 -5.67 -15.38 6.82
C GLY A 78 -4.30 -14.81 6.50
N TRP A 79 -3.24 -15.54 6.85
CA TRP A 79 -1.87 -15.18 6.49
C TRP A 79 -1.63 -15.20 4.99
N SER A 80 -2.13 -16.23 4.29
CA SER A 80 -2.01 -16.33 2.84
C SER A 80 -2.65 -15.12 2.14
N VAL A 81 -3.87 -14.73 2.52
CA VAL A 81 -4.54 -13.52 2.00
C VAL A 81 -3.69 -12.28 2.24
N ALA A 82 -3.20 -12.09 3.47
CA ALA A 82 -2.43 -10.91 3.84
C ALA A 82 -1.13 -10.79 3.02
N LEU A 83 -0.39 -11.88 2.87
CA LEU A 83 0.87 -11.93 2.14
C LEU A 83 0.68 -11.73 0.63
N LEU A 84 -0.36 -12.32 0.05
CA LEU A 84 -0.69 -12.13 -1.36
C LEU A 84 -1.15 -10.69 -1.64
N ARG A 85 -1.88 -10.06 -0.72
CA ARG A 85 -2.19 -8.63 -0.79
C ARG A 85 -0.93 -7.77 -0.67
N LYS A 86 0.02 -8.11 0.21
CA LYS A 86 1.31 -7.42 0.31
C LYS A 86 2.10 -7.51 -1.00
N ALA A 87 2.15 -8.68 -1.63
CA ALA A 87 2.77 -8.86 -2.94
C ALA A 87 2.11 -7.97 -4.02
N LEU A 88 0.78 -7.88 -4.03
CA LEU A 88 0.03 -7.02 -4.97
C LEU A 88 0.15 -5.53 -4.65
N ALA A 89 0.36 -5.16 -3.39
CA ALA A 89 0.62 -3.78 -3.00
C ALA A 89 1.99 -3.31 -3.52
N LEU A 90 2.98 -4.20 -3.51
CA LEU A 90 4.31 -3.98 -4.09
C LEU A 90 4.28 -4.00 -5.62
N SER A 91 3.57 -4.98 -6.20
CA SER A 91 3.45 -5.16 -7.66
C SER A 91 1.99 -5.41 -8.07
N PRO A 92 1.22 -4.34 -8.38
CA PRO A 92 -0.19 -4.47 -8.76
C PRO A 92 -0.43 -5.29 -10.03
N SER A 93 0.59 -5.41 -10.90
CA SER A 93 0.57 -6.21 -12.13
C SER A 93 0.90 -7.69 -11.93
N PHE A 94 1.19 -8.15 -10.70
CA PHE A 94 1.58 -9.53 -10.42
C PHE A 94 0.39 -10.48 -10.59
N LYS A 95 0.25 -11.07 -11.79
CA LYS A 95 -0.93 -11.86 -12.19
C LYS A 95 -1.06 -13.15 -11.37
N GLU A 96 0.05 -13.77 -11.02
CA GLU A 96 0.14 -15.00 -10.22
C GLU A 96 -0.41 -14.75 -8.81
N ALA A 97 0.07 -13.69 -8.14
CA ALA A 97 -0.43 -13.30 -6.82
C ALA A 97 -1.93 -12.97 -6.84
N ARG A 98 -2.43 -12.34 -7.91
CA ARG A 98 -3.87 -12.06 -8.08
C ARG A 98 -4.70 -13.34 -8.21
N ARG A 99 -4.22 -14.31 -8.98
CA ARG A 99 -4.89 -15.61 -9.15
C ARG A 99 -4.91 -16.40 -7.83
N ALA A 100 -3.77 -16.45 -7.14
CA ALA A 100 -3.66 -17.08 -5.84
C ALA A 100 -4.58 -16.42 -4.80
N LEU A 101 -4.63 -15.08 -4.76
CA LEU A 101 -5.50 -14.36 -3.83
C LEU A 101 -6.97 -14.69 -4.06
N LYS A 102 -7.40 -14.77 -5.33
CA LYS A 102 -8.76 -15.19 -5.66
C LYS A 102 -9.06 -16.61 -5.14
N TYR A 103 -8.16 -17.56 -5.40
CA TYR A 103 -8.31 -18.95 -4.94
C TYR A 103 -8.40 -19.05 -3.41
N VAL A 104 -7.49 -18.39 -2.69
CA VAL A 104 -7.46 -18.39 -1.21
C VAL A 104 -8.72 -17.76 -0.63
N THR A 105 -9.19 -16.66 -1.24
CA THR A 105 -10.41 -15.97 -0.76
C THR A 105 -11.66 -16.84 -0.90
N GLU A 106 -11.75 -17.67 -1.95
CA GLU A 106 -12.84 -18.63 -2.13
C GLU A 106 -12.80 -19.80 -1.13
N LYS A 107 -11.66 -20.04 -0.48
CA LYS A 107 -11.45 -21.11 0.51
C LYS A 107 -11.62 -20.65 1.96
N LEU A 108 -11.78 -19.35 2.20
CA LEU A 108 -11.99 -18.84 3.55
C LEU A 108 -13.27 -19.44 4.16
N PRO A 109 -13.24 -19.89 5.44
CA PRO A 109 -14.43 -20.40 6.11
C PRO A 109 -15.57 -19.37 6.16
N ASN A 110 -15.20 -18.10 6.36
CA ASN A 110 -16.11 -16.97 6.37
C ASN A 110 -15.80 -16.08 5.15
N PRO A 111 -16.73 -15.95 4.20
CA PRO A 111 -16.54 -15.09 3.05
C PRO A 111 -16.31 -13.63 3.46
N ILE A 112 -15.36 -12.98 2.81
CA ILE A 112 -15.11 -11.55 3.00
C ILE A 112 -16.36 -10.79 2.53
N ALA A 113 -16.87 -9.90 3.38
CA ALA A 113 -18.04 -9.09 3.03
C ALA A 113 -17.74 -8.25 1.77
N ASN A 114 -18.53 -8.43 0.72
CA ASN A 114 -18.41 -7.64 -0.51
C ASN A 114 -19.05 -6.27 -0.28
N TYR A 115 -18.23 -5.29 0.09
CA TYR A 115 -18.64 -3.89 0.07
C TYR A 115 -18.66 -3.38 -1.38
N SER A 116 -19.84 -3.04 -1.89
CA SER A 116 -20.00 -2.30 -3.14
C SER A 116 -19.96 -0.80 -2.84
N PRO A 117 -18.89 -0.07 -3.20
CA PRO A 117 -18.85 1.36 -2.98
C PRO A 117 -19.91 2.06 -3.84
N GLU A 118 -20.58 3.08 -3.28
CA GLU A 118 -21.62 3.86 -3.96
C GLU A 118 -21.12 5.27 -4.34
N GLY A 119 -21.82 5.95 -5.26
CA GLY A 119 -21.54 7.32 -5.66
C GLY A 119 -20.10 7.56 -6.15
N LEU A 120 -19.40 8.53 -5.54
CA LEU A 120 -17.99 8.83 -5.86
C LEU A 120 -17.05 7.67 -5.54
N GLY A 121 -17.38 6.84 -4.55
CA GLY A 121 -16.61 5.64 -4.21
C GLY A 121 -16.65 4.62 -5.35
N ALA A 122 -17.82 4.43 -5.98
CA ALA A 122 -18.00 3.55 -7.14
C ALA A 122 -17.16 4.03 -8.32
N PHE A 123 -17.20 5.33 -8.61
CA PHE A 123 -16.39 5.94 -9.66
C PHE A 123 -14.89 5.74 -9.39
N ARG A 124 -14.44 5.98 -8.15
CA ARG A 124 -13.04 5.77 -7.73
C ARG A 124 -12.62 4.32 -7.94
N SER A 125 -13.40 3.35 -7.45
CA SER A 125 -13.03 1.93 -7.50
C SER A 125 -13.11 1.32 -8.91
N GLN A 126 -14.06 1.76 -9.75
CA GLN A 126 -14.27 1.19 -11.08
C GLN A 126 -13.32 1.78 -12.13
N PHE A 127 -12.99 3.07 -12.01
CA PHE A 127 -12.18 3.82 -12.97
C PHE A 127 -10.84 4.26 -12.37
N LEU A 128 -10.83 5.10 -11.33
CA LEU A 128 -9.60 5.77 -10.86
C LEU A 128 -8.52 4.81 -10.37
N THR A 129 -8.88 3.72 -9.68
CA THR A 129 -7.91 2.74 -9.16
C THR A 129 -7.13 2.05 -10.29
N LYS A 130 -7.78 1.78 -11.43
CA LYS A 130 -7.18 1.11 -12.60
C LYS A 130 -6.29 2.02 -13.43
N VAL A 131 -6.53 3.34 -13.39
CA VAL A 131 -5.73 4.31 -14.13
C VAL A 131 -4.36 4.48 -13.46
N SER A 132 -3.30 4.49 -14.26
CA SER A 132 -1.94 4.70 -13.77
C SER A 132 -1.75 6.14 -13.26
N TRP A 133 -1.03 6.25 -12.15
CA TRP A 133 -0.56 7.52 -11.59
C TRP A 133 0.18 8.40 -12.60
N HIS A 134 1.10 7.79 -13.34
CA HIS A 134 1.93 8.48 -14.33
C HIS A 134 1.10 9.04 -15.49
N LEU A 135 0.05 8.32 -15.90
CA LEU A 135 -0.83 8.76 -16.97
C LEU A 135 -1.60 10.02 -16.56
N LEU A 136 -2.20 10.03 -15.37
CA LEU A 136 -2.92 11.20 -14.88
C LEU A 136 -2.01 12.42 -14.72
N LEU A 137 -0.80 12.22 -14.17
CA LEU A 137 0.18 13.30 -14.02
C LEU A 137 0.59 13.89 -15.38
N LEU A 138 0.90 13.03 -16.36
CA LEU A 138 1.27 13.46 -17.70
C LEU A 138 0.11 14.21 -18.38
N SER A 139 -1.13 13.70 -18.28
CA SER A 139 -2.32 14.38 -18.82
C SER A 139 -2.55 15.74 -18.17
N CYS A 140 -2.39 15.85 -16.85
CA CYS A 140 -2.47 17.13 -16.15
C CYS A 140 -1.41 18.11 -16.64
N LEU A 141 -0.15 17.67 -16.78
CA LEU A 141 0.95 18.51 -17.26
C LEU A 141 0.69 19.04 -18.68
N LEU A 142 0.28 18.15 -19.61
CA LEU A 142 0.01 18.54 -20.99
C LEU A 142 -1.16 19.54 -21.09
N LEU A 143 -2.23 19.32 -20.34
CA LEU A 143 -3.37 20.26 -20.30
C LEU A 143 -3.00 21.58 -19.65
N LEU A 144 -2.18 21.58 -18.59
CA LEU A 144 -1.69 22.80 -17.96
C LEU A 144 -0.87 23.64 -18.94
N LEU A 145 0.05 23.01 -19.68
CA LEU A 145 0.86 23.70 -20.69
C LEU A 145 -0.01 24.23 -21.82
N PHE A 146 -0.93 23.43 -22.35
CA PHE A 146 -1.82 23.85 -23.44
C PHE A 146 -2.75 24.99 -23.02
N SER A 147 -3.46 24.83 -21.91
CA SER A 147 -4.36 25.87 -21.37
C SER A 147 -3.59 27.15 -21.02
N GLY A 148 -2.44 27.02 -20.34
CA GLY A 148 -1.56 28.14 -20.01
C GLY A 148 -1.10 28.92 -21.24
N LEU A 149 -0.62 28.24 -22.29
CA LEU A 149 -0.19 28.90 -23.53
C LEU A 149 -1.34 29.66 -24.23
N THR A 150 -2.53 29.06 -24.29
CA THR A 150 -3.70 29.73 -24.90
C THR A 150 -4.15 30.95 -24.11
N LEU A 151 -4.19 30.87 -22.78
CA LEU A 151 -4.55 31.98 -21.91
C LEU A 151 -3.51 33.09 -21.94
N ILE A 152 -2.21 32.77 -21.85
CA ILE A 152 -1.12 33.75 -21.96
C ILE A 152 -1.22 34.50 -23.30
N LYS A 153 -1.44 33.79 -24.42
CA LYS A 153 -1.64 34.42 -25.74
C LYS A 153 -2.89 35.31 -25.77
N TYR A 154 -4.00 34.86 -25.19
CA TYR A 154 -5.24 35.64 -25.13
C TYR A 154 -5.07 36.92 -24.31
N PHE A 155 -4.53 36.82 -23.09
CA PHE A 155 -4.30 38.00 -22.23
C PHE A 155 -3.26 38.95 -22.84
N GLY A 156 -2.23 38.42 -23.52
CA GLY A 156 -1.28 39.23 -24.28
C GLY A 156 -1.95 40.03 -25.41
N ARG A 157 -2.76 39.36 -26.24
CA ARG A 157 -3.54 40.03 -27.31
C ARG A 157 -4.54 41.04 -26.76
N ARG A 158 -5.21 40.70 -25.66
CA ARG A 158 -6.19 41.59 -25.02
C ARG A 158 -5.50 42.83 -24.45
N LYS A 159 -4.33 42.68 -23.81
CA LYS A 159 -3.52 43.81 -23.33
C LYS A 159 -3.07 44.70 -24.49
N LYS A 160 -2.62 44.11 -25.61
CA LYS A 160 -2.24 44.85 -26.83
C LYS A 160 -3.41 45.64 -27.41
N ALA A 161 -4.59 45.03 -27.51
CA ALA A 161 -5.79 45.68 -28.03
C ALA A 161 -6.20 46.92 -27.23
N PHE A 162 -6.04 46.90 -25.89
CA PHE A 162 -6.27 48.09 -25.07
C PHE A 162 -5.22 49.21 -25.27
N ALA A 163 -3.96 48.85 -25.55
CA ALA A 163 -2.90 49.82 -25.74
C ALA A 163 -2.96 50.50 -27.12
N GLU A 164 -3.44 49.77 -28.13
CA GLU A 164 -3.49 50.21 -29.53
C GLU A 164 -4.91 50.54 -30.01
N GLU A 165 -5.91 50.54 -29.10
CA GLU A 165 -7.34 50.76 -29.38
C GLU A 165 -7.93 49.83 -30.46
N GLU A 166 -7.36 48.63 -30.62
CA GLU A 166 -7.86 47.59 -31.53
C GLU A 166 -9.11 46.89 -30.94
N PRO A 167 -9.94 46.23 -31.80
CA PRO A 167 -11.06 45.43 -31.31
C PRO A 167 -10.60 44.28 -30.41
N LEU A 168 -11.39 43.97 -29.38
CA LEU A 168 -11.07 42.92 -28.42
C LEU A 168 -10.98 41.55 -29.12
N PRO A 169 -9.95 40.73 -28.81
CA PRO A 169 -9.84 39.39 -29.37
C PRO A 169 -10.99 38.51 -28.87
N ALA A 170 -11.45 37.60 -29.74
CA ALA A 170 -12.47 36.61 -29.40
C ALA A 170 -12.06 35.77 -28.18
N PHE A 171 -13.06 35.38 -27.37
CA PHE A 171 -12.84 34.57 -26.18
C PHE A 171 -12.22 33.21 -26.52
N PRO A 172 -11.18 32.75 -25.79
CA PRO A 172 -10.49 31.50 -26.10
C PRO A 172 -11.30 30.30 -25.57
N VAL A 173 -12.38 29.94 -26.27
CA VAL A 173 -13.29 28.86 -25.87
C VAL A 173 -12.53 27.55 -25.66
N LEU A 174 -11.65 27.18 -26.59
CA LEU A 174 -10.85 25.95 -26.49
C LEU A 174 -9.88 25.96 -25.29
N GLY A 175 -9.26 27.12 -25.02
CA GLY A 175 -8.39 27.30 -23.84
C GLY A 175 -9.17 27.19 -22.53
N SER A 176 -10.39 27.71 -22.52
CA SER A 176 -11.27 27.67 -21.34
C SER A 176 -11.79 26.25 -21.08
N LEU A 177 -12.22 25.53 -22.12
CA LEU A 177 -12.63 24.13 -22.01
C LEU A 177 -11.48 23.23 -21.55
N SER A 178 -10.27 23.42 -22.08
CA SER A 178 -9.09 22.67 -21.62
C SER A 178 -8.70 23.01 -20.18
N SER A 179 -8.90 24.25 -19.73
CA SER A 179 -8.71 24.64 -18.32
C SER A 179 -9.71 23.94 -17.39
N ILE A 180 -10.98 23.85 -17.81
CA ILE A 180 -12.01 23.10 -17.05
C ILE A 180 -11.62 21.62 -16.96
N LEU A 181 -11.23 21.01 -18.08
CA LEU A 181 -10.79 19.61 -18.10
C LEU A 181 -9.54 19.40 -17.22
N PHE A 182 -8.59 20.34 -17.23
CA PHE A 182 -7.44 20.29 -16.33
C PHE A 182 -7.86 20.27 -14.86
N ILE A 183 -8.81 21.12 -14.45
CA ILE A 183 -9.33 21.13 -13.07
C ILE A 183 -9.99 19.80 -12.71
N VAL A 184 -10.76 19.20 -13.64
CA VAL A 184 -11.38 17.89 -13.44
C VAL A 184 -10.32 16.79 -13.27
N LEU A 185 -9.28 16.77 -14.11
CA LEU A 185 -8.20 15.78 -13.97
C LEU A 185 -7.37 16.01 -12.70
N LEU A 186 -7.15 17.26 -12.30
CA LEU A 186 -6.47 17.59 -11.05
C LEU A 186 -7.27 17.11 -9.84
N PHE A 187 -8.60 17.26 -9.88
CA PHE A 187 -9.49 16.71 -8.85
C PHE A 187 -9.42 15.18 -8.81
N CYS A 188 -9.47 14.50 -9.96
CA CYS A 188 -9.30 13.05 -10.04
C CYS A 188 -7.93 12.57 -9.51
N LEU A 189 -6.86 13.31 -9.81
CA LEU A 189 -5.53 13.05 -9.28
C LEU A 189 -5.50 13.19 -7.75
N GLY A 190 -6.17 14.21 -7.21
CA GLY A 190 -6.37 14.40 -5.77
C GLY A 190 -7.16 13.27 -5.12
N LEU A 191 -8.27 12.82 -5.73
CA LEU A 191 -9.02 11.67 -5.23
C LEU A 191 -8.17 10.40 -5.22
N LYS A 192 -7.34 10.20 -6.25
CA LYS A 192 -6.41 9.07 -6.30
C LYS A 192 -5.32 9.21 -5.23
N SER A 193 -4.87 10.42 -4.89
CA SER A 193 -3.80 10.64 -3.90
C SER A 193 -4.20 10.29 -2.50
N LEU A 194 -5.49 10.30 -2.21
CA LEU A 194 -6.01 9.75 -0.97
C LEU A 194 -5.69 8.25 -0.82
N ASP A 195 -5.61 7.47 -1.91
CA ASP A 195 -5.15 6.07 -1.90
C ASP A 195 -3.68 5.93 -1.43
N LEU A 196 -2.88 6.99 -1.55
CA LEU A 196 -1.49 6.98 -1.10
C LEU A 196 -1.37 7.19 0.41
N PHE A 197 -2.40 7.70 1.08
CA PHE A 197 -2.38 7.95 2.52
C PHE A 197 -3.09 6.85 3.32
N GLU A 198 -3.88 6.00 2.66
CA GLU A 198 -4.53 4.87 3.31
C GLU A 198 -3.52 3.70 3.49
N SER A 199 -3.22 3.38 4.75
CA SER A 199 -2.50 2.16 5.10
C SER A 199 -3.49 1.02 5.29
N HIS A 200 -3.18 -0.13 4.68
CA HIS A 200 -4.04 -1.31 4.74
C HIS A 200 -3.40 -2.40 5.59
N ALA A 201 -4.25 -3.10 6.33
CA ALA A 201 -3.91 -4.28 7.10
C ALA A 201 -4.92 -5.40 6.81
N THR A 202 -4.51 -6.64 7.03
CA THR A 202 -5.39 -7.80 6.91
C THR A 202 -5.39 -8.58 8.21
N LEU A 203 -6.58 -9.03 8.63
CA LEU A 203 -6.70 -9.91 9.78
C LEU A 203 -6.14 -11.30 9.45
N VAL A 204 -5.14 -11.73 10.21
CA VAL A 204 -4.46 -13.01 9.97
C VAL A 204 -4.96 -14.14 10.86
N VAL A 205 -5.60 -13.81 11.98
CA VAL A 205 -6.27 -14.77 12.87
C VAL A 205 -7.66 -15.12 12.35
N GLU A 206 -8.16 -16.30 12.72
CA GLU A 206 -9.47 -16.81 12.27
C GLU A 206 -10.62 -15.85 12.59
N MET A 207 -10.62 -15.31 13.81
CA MET A 207 -11.61 -14.37 14.30
C MET A 207 -11.00 -13.43 15.34
N ALA A 208 -11.38 -12.16 15.29
CA ALA A 208 -11.04 -11.16 16.29
C ALA A 208 -12.26 -10.29 16.61
N GLN A 209 -12.38 -9.88 17.87
CA GLN A 209 -13.45 -9.02 18.34
C GLN A 209 -13.07 -7.56 18.13
N LEU A 210 -13.91 -6.79 17.45
CA LEU A 210 -13.70 -5.35 17.30
C LEU A 210 -14.28 -4.60 18.50
N HIS A 211 -13.46 -3.80 19.15
CA HIS A 211 -13.85 -3.04 20.34
C HIS A 211 -14.18 -1.58 20.02
N THR A 212 -15.00 -0.93 20.86
CA THR A 212 -15.24 0.52 20.79
C THR A 212 -14.03 1.36 21.16
N GLY A 213 -13.11 0.82 21.97
CA GLY A 213 -11.92 1.51 22.45
C GLY A 213 -10.69 0.59 22.52
N PRO A 214 -9.51 1.14 22.85
CA PRO A 214 -8.23 0.44 22.86
C PRO A 214 -8.01 -0.40 24.14
N SER A 215 -9.04 -1.11 24.60
CA SER A 215 -9.00 -1.99 25.77
C SER A 215 -9.82 -3.26 25.54
N THR A 216 -9.43 -4.35 26.19
CA THR A 216 -10.20 -5.62 26.19
C THR A 216 -11.52 -5.50 26.95
N ASP A 217 -11.63 -4.53 27.86
CA ASP A 217 -12.83 -4.32 28.68
C ASP A 217 -13.89 -3.47 27.95
N ASP A 218 -13.53 -2.89 26.80
CA ASP A 218 -14.44 -2.08 26.01
C ASP A 218 -15.47 -2.94 25.27
N THR A 219 -16.63 -2.35 25.00
CA THR A 219 -17.76 -3.06 24.37
C THR A 219 -17.37 -3.61 23.00
N ILE A 220 -17.73 -4.87 22.77
CA ILE A 220 -17.55 -5.54 21.48
C ILE A 220 -18.63 -5.03 20.51
N LEU A 221 -18.19 -4.50 19.37
CA LEU A 221 -19.06 -4.05 18.29
C LEU A 221 -19.50 -5.22 17.41
N PHE A 222 -18.55 -6.00 16.92
CA PHE A 222 -18.76 -7.16 16.05
C PHE A 222 -17.49 -8.00 15.92
N GLU A 223 -17.65 -9.19 15.36
CA GLU A 223 -16.55 -10.11 15.05
C GLU A 223 -16.06 -9.87 13.62
N VAL A 224 -14.74 -9.89 13.44
CA VAL A 224 -14.04 -9.77 12.16
C VAL A 224 -13.33 -11.09 11.90
N PHE A 225 -13.40 -11.58 10.67
CA PHE A 225 -12.82 -12.87 10.29
C PHE A 225 -11.54 -12.75 9.46
N ALA A 226 -10.77 -13.84 9.44
CA ALA A 226 -9.52 -13.96 8.67
C ALA A 226 -9.68 -13.46 7.22
N GLY A 227 -8.67 -12.75 6.74
CA GLY A 227 -8.65 -12.25 5.37
C GLY A 227 -9.44 -10.96 5.15
N GLN A 228 -10.17 -10.41 6.13
CA GLN A 228 -10.81 -9.11 5.99
C GLN A 228 -9.77 -8.00 5.74
N ASP A 229 -10.02 -7.13 4.74
CA ASP A 229 -9.18 -5.94 4.49
C ASP A 229 -9.64 -4.79 5.39
N LEU A 230 -8.67 -4.13 6.03
CA LEU A 230 -8.89 -3.14 7.07
C LEU A 230 -8.03 -1.90 6.79
N ILE A 231 -8.64 -0.71 6.88
CA ILE A 231 -7.93 0.55 6.71
C ILE A 231 -7.50 1.04 8.10
N LEU A 232 -6.20 1.28 8.26
CA LEU A 232 -5.66 1.79 9.53
C LEU A 232 -5.93 3.29 9.65
N ALA A 233 -6.44 3.69 10.81
CA ALA A 233 -6.70 5.09 11.14
C ALA A 233 -5.69 5.62 12.15
N GLN A 234 -5.54 4.95 13.29
CA GLN A 234 -4.68 5.40 14.39
C GLN A 234 -4.01 4.22 15.10
N LYS A 235 -2.87 4.48 15.73
CA LYS A 235 -2.18 3.51 16.60
C LYS A 235 -2.14 4.05 18.03
N HIS A 236 -2.58 3.23 18.99
CA HIS A 236 -2.51 3.52 20.42
C HIS A 236 -1.90 2.34 21.17
N LYS A 237 -0.61 2.45 21.51
CA LYS A 237 0.18 1.36 22.12
C LYS A 237 0.10 0.08 21.26
N ASP A 238 -0.46 -0.99 21.81
CA ASP A 238 -0.63 -2.30 21.17
C ASP A 238 -1.96 -2.45 20.43
N TRP A 239 -2.74 -1.37 20.33
CA TRP A 239 -4.03 -1.34 19.64
C TRP A 239 -3.96 -0.49 18.38
N LEU A 240 -4.66 -0.94 17.36
CA LEU A 240 -4.84 -0.25 16.09
C LEU A 240 -6.31 0.04 15.90
N GLN A 241 -6.62 1.32 15.65
CA GLN A 241 -7.94 1.71 15.19
C GLN A 241 -8.05 1.37 13.71
N VAL A 242 -9.03 0.55 13.39
CA VAL A 242 -9.29 0.06 12.04
C VAL A 242 -10.67 0.47 11.57
N ARG A 243 -10.77 0.80 10.29
CA ARG A 243 -12.03 1.06 9.60
C ARG A 243 -12.27 -0.05 8.59
N ILE A 244 -13.43 -0.69 8.70
CA ILE A 244 -13.88 -1.65 7.70
C ILE A 244 -14.43 -0.87 6.50
N PRO A 245 -14.04 -1.20 5.25
CA PRO A 245 -14.62 -0.58 4.06
C PRO A 245 -16.15 -0.70 4.07
N GLY A 246 -16.85 0.44 4.12
CA GLY A 246 -18.32 0.49 4.20
C GLY A 246 -18.92 0.15 5.56
N GLY A 247 -18.10 -0.20 6.55
CA GLY A 247 -18.53 -0.52 7.90
C GLY A 247 -18.19 0.60 8.87
N VAL A 248 -18.22 0.26 10.16
CA VAL A 248 -17.86 1.18 11.23
C VAL A 248 -16.37 1.11 11.57
N THR A 249 -15.93 2.04 12.41
CA THR A 249 -14.55 2.11 12.91
C THR A 249 -14.50 1.55 14.34
N GLY A 250 -13.44 0.83 14.67
CA GLY A 250 -13.21 0.31 16.03
C GLY A 250 -11.75 -0.10 16.22
N TRP A 251 -11.46 -0.83 17.27
CA TRP A 251 -10.10 -1.15 17.71
C TRP A 251 -9.82 -2.65 17.72
N LEU A 252 -8.67 -3.02 17.17
CA LEU A 252 -8.12 -4.38 17.22
C LEU A 252 -6.72 -4.38 17.82
N PRO A 253 -6.32 -5.47 18.49
CA PRO A 253 -4.92 -5.69 18.85
C PRO A 253 -4.00 -5.69 17.63
N ALA A 254 -2.79 -5.14 17.74
CA ALA A 254 -1.85 -5.05 16.63
C ALA A 254 -1.30 -6.42 16.18
N ASN A 255 -1.25 -7.40 17.10
CA ASN A 255 -0.71 -8.74 16.84
C ASN A 255 -1.61 -9.62 15.96
N VAL A 256 -2.90 -9.30 15.85
CA VAL A 256 -3.85 -10.04 15.00
C VAL A 256 -3.87 -9.54 13.55
N LEU A 257 -3.14 -8.47 13.27
CA LEU A 257 -3.10 -7.79 11.99
C LEU A 257 -1.74 -7.93 11.33
N PHE A 258 -1.75 -8.07 10.00
CA PHE A 258 -0.57 -7.94 9.17
C PHE A 258 -0.69 -6.75 8.23
N LEU A 259 0.35 -5.92 8.17
CA LEU A 259 0.39 -4.71 7.36
C LEU A 259 0.62 -5.07 5.89
N THR A 260 -0.43 -4.93 5.08
CA THR A 260 -0.41 -5.29 3.65
C THR A 260 0.03 -4.14 2.76
N SER A 261 -0.25 -2.90 3.15
CA SER A 261 0.26 -1.70 2.49
C SER A 261 0.62 -0.66 3.55
N GLU A 262 1.92 -0.41 3.71
CA GLU A 262 2.41 0.69 4.52
C GLU A 262 2.66 1.88 3.62
N ARG A 263 1.90 2.95 3.81
CA ARG A 263 2.19 4.25 3.21
C ARG A 263 2.12 5.27 4.34
N ARG A 264 3.28 5.85 4.65
CA ARG A 264 3.60 6.64 5.87
C ARG A 264 2.35 7.15 6.61
N LEU A 265 2.13 6.60 7.80
CA LEU A 265 1.32 7.20 8.86
C LEU A 265 2.05 8.41 9.46
#